data_AF-A0A497V266-F1
#
_entry.id   AF-A0A497V266-F1
#
_cell.length_a   1.000
_cell.length_b   1.000
_cell.length_c   1.000
_cell.angle_alpha   90.00
_cell.angle_beta   90.00
_cell.angle_gamma   90.00
#
_symmetry.space_group_name_H-M   'P 1'
#
loop_
_entity.id
_entity.type
_entity.pdbx_description
1 polymer ?
#
loop_
_entity_poly.entity_id
_entity_poly.type
_entity_poly.pdbx_seq_one_letter_code
_entity_poly.pdbx_strand_id
1 'polypeptide(L)'
;MTLFNVAGLRLAGPLLLFGGAFVVGPAQADWVLPTGANVQLGGGSVRLGCTDVQLGGALSLSGGSVGAARNVQVTAGAQLDVGAGTVDLAQQWSNQGSVSVTTGGVTRVASAGCPVVGSAGPVQLSAPVPVTVSIPGSSGGTAQVLVSGTGSCTVVPGSVQISNSAPALPANAATPLGVLRFNAAGCTGASVTVQVTYPVGSLSGLTVRKYGPFGPQPAPAGWFSPPGLSVSSGSGGDVVTYTVSDNGDGDSNSNVGEISDPMAPLWLGAAAPTPGNVQAVPTLGQWGVLMLVGLMGVLGVRRLRPLSSRRAA
;
A
#
# COMPACT_ATOMS: atom_id res chain seq x y z
N MET A 1 -52.58 70.41 -32.94
CA MET A 1 -53.52 69.49 -33.61
C MET A 1 -53.56 68.20 -32.81
N THR A 2 -54.78 67.82 -32.42
CA THR A 2 -55.26 66.51 -31.92
C THR A 2 -54.65 65.90 -30.65
N LEU A 3 -55.47 66.01 -29.59
CA LEU A 3 -55.48 65.21 -28.36
C LEU A 3 -55.63 63.71 -28.62
N PHE A 4 -55.07 62.89 -27.73
CA PHE A 4 -55.84 61.79 -27.14
C PHE A 4 -55.58 61.71 -25.63
N ASN A 5 -56.69 61.75 -24.91
CA ASN A 5 -56.83 61.69 -23.47
C ASN A 5 -57.35 60.28 -23.17
N VAL A 6 -56.71 59.54 -22.25
CA VAL A 6 -57.32 58.36 -21.64
C VAL A 6 -57.22 58.52 -20.13
N ALA A 7 -58.35 58.93 -19.57
CA ALA A 7 -58.62 58.90 -18.16
C ALA A 7 -58.90 57.46 -17.70
N GLY A 8 -58.45 57.14 -16.49
CA GLY A 8 -59.11 56.17 -15.63
C GLY A 8 -58.42 54.82 -15.49
N LEU A 9 -57.56 54.68 -14.48
CA LEU A 9 -57.52 53.44 -13.71
C LEU A 9 -57.36 53.77 -12.23
N ARG A 10 -58.32 53.26 -11.45
CA ARG A 10 -58.52 53.53 -10.02
C ARG A 10 -57.38 52.93 -9.19
N LEU A 11 -56.83 53.70 -8.27
CA LEU A 11 -56.04 53.20 -7.13
C LEU A 11 -56.96 52.36 -6.22
N ALA A 12 -56.84 51.04 -6.29
CA ALA A 12 -57.34 50.14 -5.27
C ALA A 12 -56.55 48.83 -5.32
N GLY A 13 -55.53 48.72 -4.48
CA GLY A 13 -54.79 47.48 -4.26
C GLY A 13 -53.60 47.72 -3.34
N PRO A 14 -53.49 47.03 -2.20
CA PRO A 14 -52.37 47.20 -1.30
C PRO A 14 -51.10 46.74 -2.02
N LEU A 15 -50.12 47.64 -2.09
CA LEU A 15 -48.77 47.36 -2.52
C LEU A 15 -48.15 46.36 -1.53
N LEU A 16 -48.30 45.06 -1.80
CA LEU A 16 -47.53 44.01 -1.16
C LEU A 16 -46.09 44.15 -1.62
N LEU A 17 -45.31 44.90 -0.85
CA LEU A 17 -43.84 44.81 -0.83
C LEU A 17 -43.47 43.39 -0.44
N PHE A 18 -43.37 42.50 -1.42
CA PHE A 18 -42.61 41.27 -1.27
C PHE A 18 -41.14 41.70 -1.13
N GLY A 19 -40.71 41.84 0.13
CA GLY A 19 -39.31 41.81 0.51
C GLY A 19 -38.76 40.43 0.17
N GLY A 20 -38.48 40.20 -1.11
CA GLY A 20 -37.70 39.07 -1.56
C GLY A 20 -36.31 39.21 -0.97
N ALA A 21 -36.09 38.60 0.19
CA ALA A 21 -34.76 38.28 0.66
C ALA A 21 -34.17 37.32 -0.37
N PHE A 22 -33.55 37.89 -1.41
CA PHE A 22 -32.66 37.16 -2.29
C PHE A 22 -31.56 36.62 -1.37
N VAL A 23 -31.63 35.32 -1.09
CA VAL A 23 -30.51 34.58 -0.53
C VAL A 23 -29.46 34.59 -1.63
N VAL A 24 -28.63 35.63 -1.66
CA VAL A 24 -27.45 35.68 -2.48
C VAL A 24 -26.56 34.56 -1.95
N GLY A 25 -26.47 33.45 -2.68
CA GLY A 25 -25.52 32.40 -2.37
C GLY A 25 -24.11 32.98 -2.28
N PRO A 26 -23.19 32.37 -1.51
CA PRO A 26 -21.83 32.88 -1.40
C PRO A 26 -21.24 32.99 -2.81
N ALA A 27 -20.80 34.20 -3.20
CA ALA A 27 -20.04 34.39 -4.42
C ALA A 27 -18.70 33.67 -4.24
N GLN A 28 -18.56 32.51 -4.86
CA GLN A 28 -17.35 31.72 -4.80
C GLN A 28 -16.39 32.25 -5.85
N ALA A 29 -15.31 32.88 -5.40
CA ALA A 29 -14.21 33.29 -6.27
C ALA A 29 -13.14 32.18 -6.26
N ASP A 30 -13.07 31.43 -7.36
CA ASP A 30 -11.99 30.47 -7.57
C ASP A 30 -10.68 31.19 -7.85
N TRP A 31 -9.58 30.64 -7.36
CA TRP A 31 -8.26 31.15 -7.68
C TRP A 31 -7.74 30.42 -8.93
N VAL A 32 -7.93 31.06 -10.08
CA VAL A 32 -7.55 30.53 -11.38
C VAL A 32 -6.26 31.19 -11.86
N LEU A 33 -5.21 30.40 -12.04
CA LEU A 33 -3.97 30.81 -12.70
C LEU A 33 -3.98 30.29 -14.14
N PRO A 34 -4.10 31.15 -15.15
CA PRO A 34 -4.09 30.69 -16.54
C PRO A 34 -2.70 30.19 -16.96
N THR A 35 -2.65 29.45 -18.07
CA THR A 35 -1.41 28.96 -18.66
C THR A 35 -0.42 30.09 -18.94
N GLY A 36 0.83 29.93 -18.52
CA GLY A 36 1.89 30.94 -18.66
C GLY A 36 1.89 32.03 -17.58
N ALA A 37 0.89 32.07 -16.69
CA ALA A 37 0.93 32.94 -15.53
C ALA A 37 1.96 32.42 -14.51
N ASN A 38 2.60 33.33 -13.77
CA ASN A 38 3.49 33.01 -12.67
C ASN A 38 3.07 33.82 -11.45
N VAL A 39 2.88 33.15 -10.30
CA VAL A 39 2.62 33.81 -9.01
C VAL A 39 3.53 33.22 -7.95
N GLN A 40 4.03 34.10 -7.08
CA GLN A 40 4.82 33.72 -5.92
C GLN A 40 4.24 34.37 -4.67
N LEU A 41 3.96 33.58 -3.63
CA LEU A 41 3.43 34.12 -2.37
C LEU A 41 4.52 34.76 -1.49
N GLY A 42 5.79 34.45 -1.76
CA GLY A 42 6.93 35.00 -0.99
C GLY A 42 6.87 34.66 0.50
N GLY A 43 6.32 33.50 0.86
CA GLY A 43 6.11 33.13 2.27
C GLY A 43 4.75 33.57 2.85
N GLY A 44 3.95 34.35 2.09
CA GLY A 44 2.64 34.80 2.51
C GLY A 44 1.57 33.71 2.57
N SER A 45 0.41 34.04 3.13
CA SER A 45 -0.74 33.13 3.24
C SER A 45 -1.94 33.63 2.44
N VAL A 46 -2.59 32.72 1.70
CA VAL A 46 -3.88 32.94 1.05
C VAL A 46 -4.91 32.03 1.72
N ARG A 47 -6.09 32.56 2.06
CA ARG A 47 -7.23 31.76 2.54
C ARG A 47 -8.40 31.88 1.58
N LEU A 48 -8.89 30.74 1.11
CA LEU A 48 -9.83 30.66 0.00
C LEU A 48 -11.27 30.47 0.46
N GLY A 49 -11.52 30.15 1.73
CA GLY A 49 -12.88 30.10 2.27
C GLY A 49 -13.79 29.10 1.55
N CYS A 50 -13.25 27.92 1.23
CA CYS A 50 -13.92 26.86 0.48
C CYS A 50 -14.15 27.18 -1.01
N THR A 51 -13.18 27.83 -1.67
CA THR A 51 -13.14 27.97 -3.14
C THR A 51 -12.01 27.14 -3.76
N ASP A 52 -12.04 26.97 -5.07
CA ASP A 52 -11.10 26.07 -5.76
C ASP A 52 -9.81 26.79 -6.17
N VAL A 53 -8.71 26.03 -6.21
CA VAL A 53 -7.44 26.44 -6.83
C VAL A 53 -7.30 25.69 -8.15
N GLN A 54 -7.20 26.43 -9.25
CA GLN A 54 -6.99 25.88 -10.58
C GLN A 54 -5.71 26.45 -11.17
N LEU A 55 -4.69 25.61 -11.31
CA LEU A 55 -3.37 26.00 -11.80
C LEU A 55 -3.18 25.50 -13.23
N GLY A 56 -3.13 26.45 -14.17
CA GLY A 56 -2.60 26.30 -15.53
C GLY A 56 -1.18 26.86 -15.69
N GLY A 57 -0.76 27.78 -14.80
CA GLY A 57 0.58 28.40 -14.78
C GLY A 57 1.48 27.86 -13.67
N ALA A 58 2.46 28.66 -13.24
CA ALA A 58 3.33 28.34 -12.10
C ALA A 58 2.91 29.10 -10.83
N LEU A 59 2.79 28.37 -9.72
CA LEU A 59 2.59 28.92 -8.38
C LEU A 59 3.72 28.46 -7.46
N SER A 60 4.47 29.37 -6.87
CA SER A 60 5.42 29.08 -5.79
C SER A 60 4.94 29.64 -4.45
N LEU A 61 4.91 28.80 -3.43
CA LEU A 61 4.54 29.23 -2.08
C LEU A 61 5.72 29.90 -1.36
N SER A 62 6.96 29.49 -1.67
CA SER A 62 8.18 29.98 -1.01
C SER A 62 8.10 29.92 0.53
N GLY A 63 7.57 28.81 1.07
CA GLY A 63 7.32 28.64 2.52
C GLY A 63 5.97 29.17 3.01
N GLY A 64 5.17 29.77 2.12
CA GLY A 64 3.84 30.30 2.41
C GLY A 64 2.76 29.23 2.51
N SER A 65 1.50 29.67 2.64
CA SER A 65 0.36 28.74 2.78
C SER A 65 -0.83 29.08 1.89
N VAL A 66 -1.47 28.04 1.38
CA VAL A 66 -2.79 28.12 0.73
C VAL A 66 -3.76 27.34 1.59
N GLY A 67 -4.64 28.04 2.29
CA GLY A 67 -5.55 27.46 3.26
C GLY A 67 -7.01 27.48 2.83
N ALA A 68 -7.78 26.53 3.37
CA ALA A 68 -9.22 26.43 3.14
C ALA A 68 -9.59 26.36 1.65
N ALA A 69 -8.78 25.67 0.84
CA ALA A 69 -9.16 25.32 -0.53
C ALA A 69 -10.25 24.24 -0.50
N ARG A 70 -11.20 24.28 -1.42
CA ARG A 70 -12.14 23.18 -1.62
C ARG A 70 -11.47 22.10 -2.45
N ASN A 71 -11.23 22.36 -3.73
CA ASN A 71 -10.46 21.50 -4.62
C ASN A 71 -9.14 22.17 -5.02
N VAL A 72 -8.11 21.37 -5.29
CA VAL A 72 -6.87 21.83 -5.91
C VAL A 72 -6.60 21.01 -7.15
N GLN A 73 -6.50 21.69 -8.29
CA GLN A 73 -6.23 21.10 -9.59
C GLN A 73 -4.97 21.72 -10.20
N VAL A 74 -3.99 20.87 -10.49
CA VAL A 74 -2.79 21.20 -11.27
C VAL A 74 -2.97 20.58 -12.65
N THR A 75 -3.15 21.40 -13.69
CA THR A 75 -3.36 20.91 -15.05
C THR A 75 -2.03 20.50 -15.71
N ALA A 76 -2.11 19.79 -16.85
CA ALA A 76 -0.93 19.46 -17.63
C ALA A 76 -0.11 20.71 -17.98
N GLY A 77 1.21 20.64 -17.77
CA GLY A 77 2.15 21.75 -17.98
C GLY A 77 2.19 22.81 -16.87
N ALA A 78 1.26 22.79 -15.91
CA ALA A 78 1.30 23.69 -14.75
C ALA A 78 2.34 23.24 -13.72
N GLN A 79 2.80 24.19 -12.91
CA GLN A 79 3.78 23.94 -11.85
C GLN A 79 3.26 24.45 -10.50
N LEU A 80 3.30 23.60 -9.48
CA LEU A 80 3.06 23.99 -8.10
C LEU A 80 4.30 23.67 -7.26
N ASP A 81 5.00 24.72 -6.87
CA ASP A 81 6.12 24.61 -5.94
C ASP A 81 5.66 24.93 -4.52
N VAL A 82 5.40 23.87 -3.75
CA VAL A 82 5.04 23.98 -2.34
C VAL A 82 6.29 24.30 -1.51
N GLY A 83 7.46 23.76 -1.87
CA GLY A 83 8.69 23.90 -1.11
C GLY A 83 8.50 23.50 0.36
N ALA A 84 8.79 24.43 1.27
CA ALA A 84 8.56 24.28 2.72
C ALA A 84 7.14 24.75 3.17
N GLY A 85 6.29 25.18 2.25
CA GLY A 85 4.96 25.72 2.52
C GLY A 85 3.89 24.65 2.73
N THR A 86 2.63 25.09 2.89
CA THR A 86 1.50 24.17 3.10
C THR A 86 0.33 24.47 2.18
N VAL A 87 -0.38 23.42 1.77
CA VAL A 87 -1.69 23.52 1.09
C VAL A 87 -2.70 22.71 1.86
N ASP A 88 -3.75 23.37 2.35
CA ASP A 88 -4.85 22.74 3.05
C ASP A 88 -6.10 22.75 2.18
N LEU A 89 -6.55 21.57 1.79
CA LEU A 89 -7.74 21.37 0.96
C LEU A 89 -8.77 20.48 1.64
N ALA A 90 -10.05 20.66 1.38
CA ALA A 90 -11.10 19.84 1.98
C ALA A 90 -11.51 18.66 1.08
N GLN A 91 -11.52 18.85 -0.23
CA GLN A 91 -12.11 17.93 -1.19
C GLN A 91 -11.08 17.47 -2.23
N GLN A 92 -11.33 17.58 -3.52
CA GLN A 92 -10.55 16.83 -4.52
C GLN A 92 -9.14 17.41 -4.73
N TRP A 93 -8.18 16.50 -4.88
CA TRP A 93 -6.84 16.80 -5.38
C TRP A 93 -6.69 16.15 -6.74
N SER A 94 -6.26 16.91 -7.75
CA SER A 94 -5.95 16.40 -9.08
C SER A 94 -4.63 17.00 -9.54
N ASN A 95 -3.68 16.14 -9.91
CA ASN A 95 -2.41 16.58 -10.46
C ASN A 95 -2.12 15.90 -11.80
N GLN A 96 -2.02 16.72 -12.85
CA GLN A 96 -1.56 16.35 -14.19
C GLN A 96 -0.31 17.14 -14.61
N GLY A 97 0.19 18.03 -13.75
CA GLY A 97 1.38 18.85 -13.96
C GLY A 97 2.55 18.41 -13.09
N SER A 98 3.43 19.35 -12.74
CA SER A 98 4.55 19.10 -11.83
C SER A 98 4.30 19.74 -10.46
N VAL A 99 4.42 18.94 -9.39
CA VAL A 99 4.31 19.41 -8.01
C VAL A 99 5.61 19.10 -7.28
N SER A 100 6.25 20.11 -6.70
CA SER A 100 7.49 19.97 -5.91
C SER A 100 7.27 20.30 -4.45
N VAL A 101 7.87 19.50 -3.57
CA VAL A 101 7.83 19.66 -2.11
C VAL A 101 9.21 19.37 -1.55
N THR A 102 9.67 20.16 -0.59
CA THR A 102 10.91 19.89 0.15
C THR A 102 10.62 19.38 1.55
N THR A 103 10.08 20.25 2.42
CA THR A 103 9.66 19.91 3.80
C THR A 103 8.19 20.24 4.05
N GLY A 104 7.53 20.89 3.09
CA GLY A 104 6.14 21.26 3.15
C GLY A 104 5.20 20.09 2.88
N GLY A 105 3.96 20.40 2.54
CA GLY A 105 3.02 19.35 2.16
C GLY A 105 1.64 19.84 1.77
N VAL A 106 0.88 18.91 1.22
CA VAL A 106 -0.54 19.10 0.95
C VAL A 106 -1.31 18.21 1.92
N THR A 107 -2.24 18.79 2.66
CA THR A 107 -3.06 18.07 3.63
C THR A 107 -4.54 18.23 3.33
N ARG A 108 -5.28 17.16 3.55
CA ARG A 108 -6.73 17.14 3.47
C ARG A 108 -7.30 17.39 4.86
N VAL A 109 -7.89 18.56 5.06
CA VAL A 109 -8.41 19.02 6.35
C VAL A 109 -9.71 19.79 6.19
N ALA A 110 -10.56 19.73 7.21
CA ALA A 110 -11.82 20.48 7.21
C ALA A 110 -11.54 21.97 7.42
N SER A 111 -12.35 22.83 6.80
CA SER A 111 -12.39 24.26 7.10
C SER A 111 -13.83 24.74 7.28
N ALA A 112 -14.01 25.96 7.79
CA ALA A 112 -15.35 26.51 8.02
C ALA A 112 -16.16 26.52 6.71
N GLY A 113 -17.29 25.80 6.69
CA GLY A 113 -18.12 25.66 5.49
C GLY A 113 -17.57 24.70 4.42
N CYS A 114 -16.44 24.03 4.66
CA CYS A 114 -15.81 23.08 3.73
C CYS A 114 -15.58 21.72 4.40
N PRO A 115 -16.55 20.80 4.32
CA PRO A 115 -16.38 19.46 4.88
C PRO A 115 -15.35 18.66 4.06
N VAL A 116 -14.62 17.78 4.76
CA VAL A 116 -13.69 16.85 4.10
C VAL A 116 -14.45 15.82 3.27
N VAL A 117 -14.03 15.64 2.02
CA VAL A 117 -14.47 14.53 1.17
C VAL A 117 -13.27 13.63 0.92
N GLY A 118 -13.33 12.36 1.35
CA GLY A 118 -12.22 11.41 1.29
C GLY A 118 -11.44 11.31 2.62
N SER A 119 -10.29 10.64 2.60
CA SER A 119 -9.47 10.44 3.80
C SER A 119 -8.74 11.74 4.19
N ALA A 120 -8.97 12.21 5.42
CA ALA A 120 -8.22 13.33 6.00
C ALA A 120 -6.74 12.96 6.20
N GLY A 121 -5.86 13.97 6.20
CA GLY A 121 -4.41 13.79 6.35
C GLY A 121 -3.63 14.10 5.06
N PRO A 122 -2.32 13.74 5.01
CA PRO A 122 -1.46 14.07 3.89
C PRO A 122 -1.99 13.51 2.55
N VAL A 123 -1.95 14.33 1.51
CA VAL A 123 -2.44 14.00 0.16
C VAL A 123 -1.31 13.44 -0.68
N GLN A 124 -1.59 12.38 -1.43
CA GLN A 124 -0.68 11.87 -2.44
C GLN A 124 -0.58 12.84 -3.62
N LEU A 125 0.62 13.35 -3.88
CA LEU A 125 0.83 14.48 -4.79
C LEU A 125 0.81 14.08 -6.26
N SER A 126 1.27 12.89 -6.60
CA SER A 126 1.32 12.35 -7.95
C SER A 126 0.52 11.05 -8.05
N ALA A 127 -0.10 10.80 -9.21
CA ALA A 127 -0.76 9.52 -9.45
C ALA A 127 0.30 8.41 -9.49
N PRO A 128 0.21 7.39 -8.63
CA PRO A 128 1.18 6.31 -8.56
C PRO A 128 0.95 5.40 -9.77
N VAL A 129 2.04 5.02 -10.44
CA VAL A 129 2.01 4.20 -11.64
C VAL A 129 2.46 2.79 -11.28
N PRO A 130 1.70 1.73 -11.62
CA PRO A 130 2.15 0.36 -11.41
C PRO A 130 3.43 0.07 -12.20
N VAL A 131 4.41 -0.53 -11.53
CA VAL A 131 5.67 -0.98 -12.12
C VAL A 131 5.57 -2.48 -12.38
N THR A 132 5.85 -2.89 -13.62
CA THR A 132 5.97 -4.31 -13.96
C THR A 132 7.33 -4.83 -13.54
N VAL A 133 7.35 -5.86 -12.70
CA VAL A 133 8.57 -6.51 -12.20
C VAL A 133 8.57 -8.00 -12.58
N SER A 134 9.74 -8.54 -12.91
CA SER A 134 9.89 -9.95 -13.24
C SER A 134 9.90 -10.81 -11.97
N ILE A 135 9.21 -11.95 -11.99
CA ILE A 135 9.19 -12.92 -10.89
C ILE A 135 10.31 -13.95 -11.14
N PRO A 136 11.32 -14.03 -10.25
CA PRO A 136 12.43 -14.96 -10.42
C PRO A 136 11.95 -16.41 -10.28
N GLY A 137 12.54 -17.32 -11.06
CA GLY A 137 12.25 -18.76 -10.97
C GLY A 137 10.95 -19.23 -11.65
N SER A 138 10.07 -18.31 -12.04
CA SER A 138 8.95 -18.61 -12.93
C SER A 138 9.40 -18.50 -14.39
N SER A 139 8.88 -19.33 -15.29
CA SER A 139 9.17 -19.27 -16.73
C SER A 139 8.54 -18.03 -17.40
N GLY A 140 8.95 -16.82 -16.97
CA GLY A 140 8.53 -15.54 -17.54
C GLY A 140 7.34 -14.83 -16.88
N GLY A 141 6.98 -15.18 -15.63
CA GLY A 141 5.91 -14.48 -14.91
C GLY A 141 6.33 -13.06 -14.50
N THR A 142 5.39 -12.12 -14.55
CA THR A 142 5.57 -10.74 -14.03
C THR A 142 4.52 -10.44 -12.97
N ALA A 143 4.86 -9.54 -12.04
CA ALA A 143 3.92 -8.92 -11.12
C ALA A 143 3.80 -7.43 -11.42
N GLN A 144 2.63 -6.85 -11.14
CA GLN A 144 2.44 -5.40 -11.15
C GLN A 144 2.52 -4.90 -9.71
N VAL A 145 3.43 -3.97 -9.44
CA VAL A 145 3.63 -3.40 -8.11
C VAL A 145 3.28 -1.92 -8.16
N LEU A 146 2.29 -1.52 -7.37
CA LEU A 146 1.91 -0.14 -7.16
C LEU A 146 2.26 0.25 -5.72
N VAL A 147 3.19 1.19 -5.56
CA VAL A 147 3.50 1.77 -4.25
C VAL A 147 3.05 3.22 -4.26
N SER A 148 2.18 3.55 -3.32
CA SER A 148 1.44 4.81 -3.24
C SER A 148 1.80 5.50 -1.93
N GLY A 149 2.56 6.58 -1.98
CA GLY A 149 2.96 7.35 -0.80
C GLY A 149 2.02 8.51 -0.50
N THR A 150 1.97 8.93 0.76
CA THR A 150 1.20 10.09 1.20
C THR A 150 2.12 11.29 1.40
N GLY A 151 1.65 12.51 1.10
CA GLY A 151 2.46 13.72 1.21
C GLY A 151 3.69 13.71 0.31
N SER A 152 4.86 14.04 0.85
CA SER A 152 6.17 14.03 0.18
C SER A 152 6.79 12.64 0.04
N CYS A 153 6.18 11.60 0.60
CA CYS A 153 6.72 10.25 0.57
C CYS A 153 6.64 9.69 -0.85
N THR A 154 7.79 9.48 -1.48
CA THR A 154 7.88 9.05 -2.88
C THR A 154 8.77 7.82 -3.02
N VAL A 155 8.38 6.93 -3.94
CA VAL A 155 9.17 5.74 -4.26
C VAL A 155 10.44 6.16 -4.99
N VAL A 156 11.59 5.69 -4.53
CA VAL A 156 12.87 5.92 -5.18
C VAL A 156 12.84 5.24 -6.57
N PRO A 157 13.07 5.98 -7.67
CA PRO A 157 13.03 5.43 -9.02
C PRO A 157 13.95 4.21 -9.18
N GLY A 158 13.42 3.15 -9.80
CA GLY A 158 14.16 1.91 -10.05
C GLY A 158 14.42 1.02 -8.84
N SER A 159 13.93 1.40 -7.65
CA SER A 159 14.13 0.58 -6.43
C SER A 159 13.19 -0.63 -6.35
N VAL A 160 12.02 -0.57 -7.00
CA VAL A 160 11.00 -1.62 -6.96
C VAL A 160 11.47 -2.86 -7.73
N GLN A 161 11.66 -3.97 -7.04
CA GLN A 161 12.20 -5.20 -7.62
C GLN A 161 11.73 -6.44 -6.86
N ILE A 162 11.66 -7.57 -7.57
CA ILE A 162 11.49 -8.90 -6.96
C ILE A 162 12.75 -9.71 -7.26
N SER A 163 13.36 -10.30 -6.24
CA SER A 163 14.59 -11.10 -6.41
C SER A 163 14.61 -12.33 -5.50
N ASN A 164 15.53 -13.26 -5.76
CA ASN A 164 15.78 -14.40 -4.88
C ASN A 164 16.66 -14.06 -3.67
N SER A 165 17.05 -12.78 -3.51
CA SER A 165 17.84 -12.32 -2.36
C SER A 165 16.92 -12.10 -1.17
N ALA A 166 16.77 -13.13 -0.35
CA ALA A 166 15.95 -13.11 0.86
C ALA A 166 16.79 -12.89 2.12
N PRO A 167 16.31 -12.11 3.10
CA PRO A 167 16.76 -12.22 4.48
C PRO A 167 16.64 -13.65 5.01
N ALA A 168 17.29 -13.95 6.14
CA ALA A 168 17.25 -15.28 6.75
C ALA A 168 15.79 -15.78 6.88
N LEU A 169 15.51 -16.91 6.23
CA LEU A 169 14.18 -17.49 6.19
C LEU A 169 13.89 -18.31 7.45
N PRO A 170 12.62 -18.41 7.87
CA PRO A 170 12.23 -19.38 8.88
C PRO A 170 12.62 -20.81 8.46
N ALA A 171 12.81 -21.71 9.43
CA ALA A 171 13.14 -23.09 9.13
C ALA A 171 12.09 -23.72 8.20
N ASN A 172 12.57 -24.44 7.17
CA ASN A 172 11.75 -25.07 6.12
C ASN A 172 10.90 -24.10 5.29
N ALA A 173 11.20 -22.79 5.29
CA ALA A 173 10.51 -21.83 4.44
C ALA A 173 11.25 -21.60 3.10
N ALA A 174 10.48 -21.24 2.07
CA ALA A 174 10.99 -20.86 0.76
C ALA A 174 10.23 -19.64 0.21
N THR A 175 10.87 -18.89 -0.69
CA THR A 175 10.30 -17.73 -1.39
C THR A 175 10.11 -18.04 -2.88
N PRO A 176 9.14 -18.88 -3.28
CA PRO A 176 9.01 -19.33 -4.67
C PRO A 176 8.70 -18.20 -5.66
N LEU A 177 8.13 -17.08 -5.18
CA LEU A 177 7.88 -15.87 -5.98
C LEU A 177 8.92 -14.76 -5.70
N GLY A 178 10.02 -15.08 -5.02
CA GLY A 178 11.03 -14.12 -4.59
C GLY A 178 10.56 -13.17 -3.48
N VAL A 179 11.41 -12.20 -3.18
CA VAL A 179 11.18 -11.13 -2.21
C VAL A 179 11.03 -9.82 -2.97
N LEU A 180 9.86 -9.19 -2.85
CA LEU A 180 9.62 -7.82 -3.25
C LEU A 180 10.39 -6.88 -2.34
N ARG A 181 11.04 -5.87 -2.93
CA ARG A 181 11.69 -4.77 -2.23
C ARG A 181 11.39 -3.47 -2.95
N PHE A 182 11.28 -2.39 -2.20
CA PHE A 182 11.34 -1.03 -2.71
C PHE A 182 11.95 -0.11 -1.65
N ASN A 183 12.37 1.08 -2.09
CA ASN A 183 12.77 2.15 -1.21
C ASN A 183 11.85 3.35 -1.45
N ALA A 184 11.50 4.08 -0.39
CA ALA A 184 10.82 5.38 -0.47
C ALA A 184 11.54 6.41 0.39
N ALA A 185 11.46 7.68 -0.02
CA ALA A 185 12.12 8.81 0.63
C ALA A 185 11.15 9.98 0.83
N GLY A 186 11.47 10.87 1.77
CA GLY A 186 10.59 11.99 2.15
C GLY A 186 9.38 11.54 2.97
N CYS A 187 9.52 10.43 3.70
CA CYS A 187 8.42 9.72 4.36
C CYS A 187 8.23 10.07 5.84
N THR A 188 8.84 11.16 6.33
CA THR A 188 8.80 11.51 7.75
C THR A 188 7.36 11.67 8.24
N GLY A 189 6.93 10.80 9.16
CA GLY A 189 5.55 10.77 9.67
C GLY A 189 4.48 10.38 8.63
N ALA A 190 4.91 9.82 7.50
CA ALA A 190 4.05 9.38 6.41
C ALA A 190 4.01 7.85 6.33
N SER A 191 3.15 7.34 5.46
CA SER A 191 3.06 5.92 5.15
C SER A 191 2.88 5.70 3.65
N VAL A 192 3.30 4.52 3.21
CA VAL A 192 3.06 4.00 1.86
C VAL A 192 2.04 2.87 1.91
N THR A 193 1.18 2.84 0.91
CA THR A 193 0.31 1.69 0.59
C THR A 193 0.94 0.93 -0.56
N VAL A 194 1.12 -0.37 -0.38
CA VAL A 194 1.70 -1.27 -1.37
C VAL A 194 0.61 -2.18 -1.87
N GLN A 195 0.43 -2.25 -3.18
CA GLN A 195 -0.42 -3.22 -3.85
C GLN A 195 0.41 -4.00 -4.86
N VAL A 196 0.36 -5.33 -4.78
CA VAL A 196 1.06 -6.23 -5.69
C VAL A 196 0.04 -7.13 -6.34
N THR A 197 0.04 -7.19 -7.67
CA THR A 197 -0.79 -8.11 -8.45
C THR A 197 0.10 -9.17 -9.06
N TYR A 198 0.01 -10.38 -8.54
CA TYR A 198 0.69 -11.56 -9.06
C TYR A 198 -0.18 -12.29 -10.11
N PRO A 199 0.41 -13.17 -10.95
CA PRO A 199 -0.35 -14.03 -11.84
C PRO A 199 -1.41 -14.85 -11.10
N VAL A 200 -2.54 -15.12 -11.75
CA VAL A 200 -3.66 -15.86 -11.18
C VAL A 200 -3.21 -17.23 -10.64
N GLY A 201 -3.55 -17.53 -9.38
CA GLY A 201 -3.28 -18.81 -8.72
C GLY A 201 -1.84 -18.99 -8.23
N SER A 202 -0.96 -18.02 -8.46
CA SER A 202 0.45 -18.11 -8.04
C SER A 202 0.64 -18.02 -6.53
N LEU A 203 -0.32 -17.45 -5.78
CA LEU A 203 -0.29 -17.41 -4.32
C LEU A 203 -0.83 -18.67 -3.64
N SER A 204 -1.28 -19.67 -4.40
CA SER A 204 -1.84 -20.90 -3.84
C SER A 204 -0.84 -21.63 -2.94
N GLY A 205 -1.23 -21.89 -1.69
CA GLY A 205 -0.38 -22.54 -0.70
C GLY A 205 0.74 -21.66 -0.12
N LEU A 206 0.78 -20.37 -0.46
CA LEU A 206 1.75 -19.41 0.06
C LEU A 206 1.12 -18.53 1.14
N THR A 207 1.93 -18.12 2.11
CA THR A 207 1.58 -17.16 3.15
C THR A 207 2.41 -15.90 2.95
N VAL A 208 1.75 -14.79 2.65
CA VAL A 208 2.43 -13.49 2.54
C VAL A 208 2.96 -13.05 3.91
N ARG A 209 4.25 -12.71 3.96
CA ARG A 209 4.95 -12.17 5.12
C ARG A 209 5.77 -10.95 4.75
N LYS A 210 5.90 -10.02 5.69
CA LYS A 210 6.89 -8.93 5.62
C LYS A 210 8.10 -9.28 6.45
N TYR A 211 9.25 -8.73 6.09
CA TYR A 211 10.46 -8.78 6.89
C TYR A 211 10.79 -7.39 7.42
N GLY A 212 11.11 -7.29 8.71
CA GLY A 212 11.56 -6.05 9.32
C GLY A 212 11.32 -6.05 10.83
N PRO A 213 11.55 -4.93 11.52
CA PRO A 213 11.17 -4.78 12.92
C PRO A 213 9.65 -4.95 13.06
N PHE A 214 9.18 -5.65 14.09
CA PHE A 214 7.75 -5.73 14.39
C PHE A 214 7.47 -5.77 15.90
N GLY A 215 6.42 -5.07 16.32
CA GLY A 215 5.94 -5.08 17.70
C GLY A 215 6.56 -4.02 18.62
N PRO A 216 6.46 -4.19 19.95
CA PRO A 216 6.91 -3.20 20.92
C PRO A 216 8.42 -2.95 20.83
N GLN A 217 8.83 -1.70 21.04
CA GLN A 217 10.23 -1.31 20.99
C GLN A 217 11.01 -1.77 22.24
N PRO A 218 12.27 -2.25 22.09
CA PRO A 218 12.99 -2.44 20.83
C PRO A 218 12.47 -3.65 20.06
N ALA A 219 12.02 -3.41 18.83
CA ALA A 219 11.34 -4.43 18.03
C ALA A 219 12.36 -5.39 17.39
N PRO A 220 12.22 -6.72 17.58
CA PRO A 220 13.05 -7.67 16.87
C PRO A 220 12.77 -7.64 15.37
N ALA A 221 13.79 -7.83 14.54
CA ALA A 221 13.62 -8.01 13.11
C ALA A 221 13.28 -9.47 12.77
N GLY A 222 12.29 -9.69 11.90
CA GLY A 222 11.95 -11.03 11.43
C GLY A 222 10.78 -11.05 10.46
N TRP A 223 10.37 -12.25 10.05
CA TRP A 223 9.21 -12.45 9.19
C TRP A 223 7.92 -12.46 10.00
N PHE A 224 6.99 -11.57 9.67
CA PHE A 224 5.72 -11.42 10.37
C PHE A 224 4.55 -11.21 9.40
N SER A 225 3.32 -11.34 9.92
CA SER A 225 2.11 -10.98 9.17
C SER A 225 1.74 -9.53 9.52
N PRO A 226 1.79 -8.59 8.57
CA PRO A 226 1.48 -7.20 8.88
C PRO A 226 0.00 -7.01 9.21
N PRO A 227 -0.33 -6.09 10.13
CA PRO A 227 -1.71 -5.68 10.35
C PRO A 227 -2.29 -5.07 9.07
N GLY A 228 -3.56 -5.31 8.81
CA GLY A 228 -4.24 -4.78 7.62
C GLY A 228 -3.83 -5.44 6.29
N LEU A 229 -3.06 -6.53 6.31
CA LEU A 229 -2.81 -7.35 5.12
C LEU A 229 -4.12 -7.84 4.51
N SER A 230 -4.35 -7.54 3.24
CA SER A 230 -5.42 -8.14 2.45
C SER A 230 -4.84 -8.93 1.29
N VAL A 231 -5.29 -10.17 1.13
CA VAL A 231 -4.96 -11.00 -0.03
C VAL A 231 -6.27 -11.42 -0.70
N SER A 232 -6.39 -11.21 -2.00
CA SER A 232 -7.57 -11.59 -2.79
C SER A 232 -7.16 -12.25 -4.10
N SER A 233 -7.80 -13.34 -4.47
CA SER A 233 -7.60 -14.00 -5.76
C SER A 233 -8.79 -13.77 -6.67
N GLY A 234 -8.52 -13.48 -7.95
CA GLY A 234 -9.56 -13.29 -8.96
C GLY A 234 -9.02 -13.51 -10.38
N SER A 235 -9.91 -13.40 -11.38
CA SER A 235 -9.53 -13.55 -12.79
C SER A 235 -8.52 -12.51 -13.28
N GLY A 236 -8.38 -11.38 -12.57
CA GLY A 236 -7.41 -10.33 -12.85
C GLY A 236 -6.03 -10.52 -12.19
N GLY A 237 -5.85 -11.55 -11.37
CA GLY A 237 -4.61 -11.83 -10.63
C GLY A 237 -4.84 -12.11 -9.14
N ASP A 238 -3.78 -12.51 -8.47
CA ASP A 238 -3.72 -12.61 -7.01
C ASP A 238 -3.18 -11.28 -6.45
N VAL A 239 -4.01 -10.52 -5.75
CA VAL A 239 -3.70 -9.17 -5.26
C VAL A 239 -3.37 -9.21 -3.78
N VAL A 240 -2.24 -8.60 -3.42
CA VAL A 240 -1.77 -8.38 -2.05
C VAL A 240 -1.74 -6.89 -1.77
N THR A 241 -2.36 -6.44 -0.68
CA THR A 241 -2.31 -5.03 -0.25
C THR A 241 -1.94 -4.93 1.22
N TYR A 242 -1.06 -3.99 1.54
CA TYR A 242 -0.67 -3.67 2.91
C TYR A 242 -0.10 -2.24 3.00
N THR A 243 0.14 -1.76 4.22
CA THR A 243 0.73 -0.44 4.47
C THR A 243 2.05 -0.55 5.23
N VAL A 244 2.91 0.46 5.07
CA VAL A 244 4.17 0.60 5.81
C VAL A 244 4.32 2.04 6.23
N SER A 245 4.61 2.27 7.50
CA SER A 245 4.89 3.58 8.06
C SER A 245 6.39 3.75 8.26
N ASP A 246 6.88 4.97 8.06
CA ASP A 246 8.27 5.35 8.37
C ASP A 246 8.63 5.00 9.82
N ASN A 247 9.73 4.25 9.98
CA ASN A 247 10.18 3.69 11.26
C ASN A 247 9.13 2.82 12.00
N GLY A 248 8.12 2.32 11.30
CA GLY A 248 7.09 1.44 11.82
C GLY A 248 7.35 -0.05 11.54
N ASP A 249 6.34 -0.88 11.79
CA ASP A 249 6.43 -2.32 11.56
C ASP A 249 6.73 -2.66 10.09
N GLY A 250 7.81 -3.42 9.88
CA GLY A 250 8.28 -3.89 8.58
C GLY A 250 9.11 -2.87 7.81
N ASP A 251 9.32 -1.67 8.32
CA ASP A 251 10.33 -0.77 7.76
C ASP A 251 11.73 -1.22 8.20
N SER A 252 12.46 -1.84 7.29
CA SER A 252 13.81 -2.34 7.52
C SER A 252 14.87 -1.23 7.54
N ASN A 253 14.51 0.03 7.33
CA ASN A 253 15.39 1.19 7.48
C ASN A 253 15.06 1.95 8.78
N SER A 254 16.09 2.25 9.58
CA SER A 254 15.94 3.00 10.83
C SER A 254 16.15 4.51 10.67
N ASN A 255 16.54 4.98 9.47
CA ASN A 255 16.68 6.41 9.19
C ASN A 255 15.29 7.04 9.09
N VAL A 256 15.10 8.18 9.74
CA VAL A 256 13.84 8.93 9.66
C VAL A 256 13.64 9.47 8.24
N GLY A 257 12.45 9.25 7.69
CA GLY A 257 12.06 9.70 6.36
C GLY A 257 12.41 8.76 5.22
N GLU A 258 12.95 7.58 5.51
CA GLU A 258 13.31 6.56 4.53
C GLU A 258 12.64 5.22 4.86
N ILE A 259 11.84 4.69 3.92
CA ILE A 259 11.22 3.37 4.07
C ILE A 259 11.97 2.36 3.20
N SER A 260 12.37 1.22 3.77
CA SER A 260 12.84 0.06 3.01
C SER A 260 12.04 -1.18 3.41
N ASP A 261 11.30 -1.74 2.46
CA ASP A 261 10.29 -2.75 2.78
C ASP A 261 10.44 -4.05 1.97
N PRO A 262 10.94 -5.12 2.61
CA PRO A 262 10.93 -6.46 2.04
C PRO A 262 9.64 -7.24 2.37
N MET A 263 9.00 -7.79 1.34
CA MET A 263 7.81 -8.66 1.46
C MET A 263 7.97 -9.90 0.59
N ALA A 264 7.48 -11.05 1.05
CA ALA A 264 7.48 -12.27 0.24
C ALA A 264 6.25 -13.16 0.50
N PRO A 265 5.67 -13.75 -0.55
CA PRO A 265 4.85 -14.94 -0.45
C PRO A 265 5.72 -16.14 -0.05
N LEU A 266 5.65 -16.54 1.22
CA LEU A 266 6.44 -17.66 1.74
C LEU A 266 5.66 -18.96 1.59
N TRP A 267 6.33 -19.98 1.06
CA TRP A 267 5.93 -21.35 1.36
C TRP A 267 6.47 -21.69 2.74
N LEU A 268 5.58 -21.99 3.69
CA LEU A 268 5.95 -22.42 5.04
C LEU A 268 5.83 -23.94 5.06
N GLY A 269 6.95 -24.65 4.94
CA GLY A 269 6.95 -26.10 5.09
C GLY A 269 6.44 -26.53 6.46
N ALA A 270 6.02 -27.79 6.58
CA ALA A 270 5.69 -28.35 7.89
C ALA A 270 6.87 -28.09 8.84
N ALA A 271 6.58 -27.54 10.02
CA ALA A 271 7.57 -27.40 11.07
C ALA A 271 8.23 -28.77 11.26
N ALA A 272 9.56 -28.84 11.18
CA ALA A 272 10.24 -30.08 11.54
C ALA A 272 9.75 -30.47 12.94
N PRO A 273 9.36 -31.74 13.19
CA PRO A 273 8.96 -32.14 14.52
C PRO A 273 10.07 -31.74 15.48
N THR A 274 9.70 -30.98 16.51
CA THR A 274 10.59 -30.69 17.63
C THR A 274 11.25 -31.98 18.09
N PRO A 275 12.57 -32.01 18.38
CA PRO A 275 13.22 -33.19 18.93
C PRO A 275 12.47 -33.61 20.20
N GLY A 276 11.66 -34.67 20.10
CA GLY A 276 10.70 -35.04 21.16
C GLY A 276 9.42 -35.69 20.64
N ASN A 277 9.00 -35.41 19.40
CA ASN A 277 7.80 -36.01 18.80
C ASN A 277 8.11 -37.06 17.71
N VAL A 278 9.34 -37.58 17.67
CA VAL A 278 9.60 -38.82 16.92
C VAL A 278 9.10 -39.96 17.81
N GLN A 279 7.88 -40.44 17.56
CA GLN A 279 7.47 -41.71 18.14
C GLN A 279 8.47 -42.75 17.64
N ALA A 280 9.24 -43.35 18.56
CA ALA A 280 10.12 -44.45 18.20
C ALA A 280 9.29 -45.48 17.42
N VAL A 281 9.76 -45.85 16.23
CA VAL A 281 9.25 -47.04 15.54
C VAL A 281 9.46 -48.19 16.52
N PRO A 282 8.41 -48.91 16.95
CA PRO A 282 8.57 -50.00 17.90
C PRO A 282 9.54 -51.01 17.29
N THR A 283 10.77 -51.05 17.80
CA THR A 283 11.70 -52.11 17.44
C THR A 283 11.22 -53.38 18.13
N LEU A 284 11.37 -54.53 17.47
CA LEU A 284 11.16 -55.79 18.17
C LEU A 284 12.08 -55.82 19.40
N GLY A 285 11.52 -56.06 20.58
CA GLY A 285 12.31 -56.26 21.77
C GLY A 285 13.32 -57.41 21.58
N GLN A 286 14.39 -57.42 22.35
CA GLN A 286 15.44 -58.45 22.29
C GLN A 286 14.90 -59.89 22.27
N TRP A 287 13.79 -60.15 22.97
CA TRP A 287 13.09 -61.44 22.96
C TRP A 287 12.39 -61.76 21.64
N GLY A 288 11.83 -60.75 20.97
CA GLY A 288 11.24 -60.88 19.64
C GLY A 288 12.29 -61.21 18.58
N VAL A 289 13.47 -60.58 18.68
CA VAL A 289 14.61 -60.90 17.80
C VAL A 289 15.12 -62.32 18.06
N LEU A 290 15.28 -62.72 19.33
CA LEU A 290 15.69 -64.09 19.69
C LEU A 290 14.70 -65.15 19.22
N MET A 291 13.39 -64.89 19.33
CA MET A 291 12.37 -65.78 18.77
C MET A 291 12.48 -65.91 17.25
N LEU A 292 12.72 -64.81 16.54
CA LEU A 292 12.86 -64.84 15.08
C LEU A 292 14.09 -65.64 14.65
N VAL A 293 15.22 -65.48 15.35
CA VAL A 293 16.45 -66.25 15.15
C VAL A 293 16.22 -67.73 15.47
N GLY A 294 15.49 -68.04 16.54
CA GLY A 294 15.12 -69.41 16.89
C GLY A 294 14.24 -70.07 15.82
N LEU A 295 13.26 -69.35 15.28
CA LEU A 295 12.37 -69.82 14.20
C LEU A 295 13.16 -70.12 12.92
N MET A 296 14.10 -69.24 12.56
CA MET A 296 15.02 -69.44 11.44
C MET A 296 15.92 -70.66 11.66
N GLY A 297 16.41 -70.86 12.89
CA GLY A 297 17.21 -72.03 13.27
C GLY A 297 16.46 -73.35 13.13
N VAL A 298 15.22 -73.43 13.62
CA VAL A 298 14.38 -74.64 13.52
C VAL A 298 14.03 -74.98 12.07
N LEU A 299 13.73 -73.97 11.25
CA LEU A 299 13.48 -74.16 9.82
C LEU A 299 14.74 -74.63 9.08
N GLY A 300 15.91 -74.12 9.44
CA GLY A 300 17.20 -74.56 8.88
C GLY A 300 17.53 -76.02 9.24
N VAL A 301 17.36 -76.40 10.50
CA VAL A 301 17.63 -77.78 10.99
C VAL A 301 16.68 -78.80 10.36
N ARG A 302 15.42 -78.42 10.09
CA ARG A 302 14.47 -79.30 9.39
C ARG A 302 14.87 -79.61 7.94
N ARG A 303 15.60 -78.71 7.27
CA ARG A 303 16.11 -78.96 5.91
C ARG A 303 17.39 -79.79 5.87
N LEU A 304 18.09 -79.93 7.00
CA LEU A 304 19.38 -80.61 7.08
C LEU A 304 19.30 -82.05 7.62
N ARG A 305 18.10 -82.65 7.75
CA ARG A 305 18.00 -84.08 8.10
C ARG A 305 18.66 -84.93 7.00
N PRO A 306 19.79 -85.59 7.26
CA PRO A 306 20.38 -86.50 6.31
C PRO A 306 19.49 -87.75 6.21
N LEU A 307 19.19 -88.18 4.98
CA LEU A 307 18.67 -89.53 4.72
C LEU A 307 19.68 -90.52 5.31
N SER A 308 19.33 -91.15 6.43
CA SER A 308 20.14 -92.21 7.02
C SER A 308 20.30 -93.34 6.02
N SER A 309 21.53 -93.58 5.58
CA SER A 309 21.88 -94.73 4.76
C SER A 309 21.61 -96.01 5.56
N ARG A 310 20.65 -96.82 5.09
CA ARG A 310 20.62 -98.24 5.47
C ARG A 310 21.67 -98.95 4.60
N ARG A 311 22.83 -99.22 5.17
CA ARG A 311 23.68 -100.35 4.74
C ARG A 311 23.00 -101.63 5.24
N ALA A 312 22.71 -102.56 4.33
CA ALA A 312 22.50 -103.96 4.65
C ALA A 312 23.05 -104.81 3.49
N ALA A 313 23.96 -105.71 3.88
CA ALA A 313 24.47 -106.93 3.25
C ALA A 313 24.62 -106.97 1.72
#